data_AF-A0AAV2ZUC1-F1
#
_entry.id   AF-A0AAV2ZUC1-F1
#
_cell.length_a   1.000
_cell.length_b   1.000
_cell.length_c   1.000
_cell.angle_alpha   90.00
_cell.angle_beta   90.00
_cell.angle_gamma   90.00
#
_symmetry.space_group_name_H-M   'P 1'
#
loop_
_entity.id
_entity.type
_entity.pdbx_description
1 polymer ?
#
loop_
_entity_poly.entity_id
_entity_poly.type
_entity_poly.pdbx_seq_one_letter_code
_entity_poly.pdbx_strand_id
1 'polypeptide(L)'
;MKFFLAIVVIAGTYLIVCDAACMHQLPEAEFKKPPQGCHHEGKLHPLGESWRTKSCWDCSCDMRGQLDCCQAFGTPVTKDKNCKFRFDQKACEYVLIENEDPEKKCKEYVMVG
;
A
#
# COMPACT_ATOMS: atom_id res chain seq x y z
N MET A 1 -21.27 10.49 31.61
CA MET A 1 -21.38 10.73 30.14
C MET A 1 -20.05 11.11 29.49
N LYS A 2 -19.20 11.96 30.07
CA LYS A 2 -17.89 12.32 29.49
C LYS A 2 -16.87 11.16 29.43
N PHE A 3 -16.86 10.29 30.44
CA PHE A 3 -15.99 9.10 30.46
C PHE A 3 -16.28 8.11 29.34
N PHE A 4 -17.55 7.90 29.00
CA PHE A 4 -17.95 7.02 27.89
C PHE A 4 -17.50 7.57 26.53
N LEU A 5 -17.59 8.89 26.32
CA LEU A 5 -17.11 9.54 25.09
C LEU A 5 -15.59 9.43 24.94
N ALA A 6 -14.83 9.57 26.03
CA ALA A 6 -13.38 9.42 26.00
C ALA A 6 -12.95 8.00 25.60
N ILE A 7 -13.65 6.97 26.07
CA ILE A 7 -13.37 5.56 25.74
C ILE A 7 -13.63 5.28 24.25
N VAL A 8 -14.71 5.82 23.67
CA VAL A 8 -15.04 5.64 22.25
C VAL A 8 -14.00 6.30 21.34
N VAL A 9 -13.50 7.48 21.70
CA VAL A 9 -12.47 8.18 20.93
C VAL A 9 -11.13 7.43 20.97
N ILE A 10 -10.77 6.87 22.12
CA ILE A 10 -9.52 6.08 22.26
C ILE A 10 -9.62 4.77 21.48
N ALA A 11 -10.77 4.08 21.49
CA ALA A 11 -10.95 2.85 20.72
C ALA A 11 -10.95 3.08 19.20
N GLY A 12 -11.44 4.23 18.74
CA GLY A 12 -11.46 4.61 17.33
C GLY A 12 -10.07 4.86 16.72
N THR A 13 -9.06 5.19 17.54
CA THR A 13 -7.69 5.40 17.06
C THR A 13 -6.86 4.12 16.94
N TYR A 14 -7.36 2.98 17.45
CA TYR A 14 -6.69 1.67 17.38
C TYR A 14 -7.04 0.85 16.13
N LEU A 15 -7.52 1.49 15.05
CA LEU A 15 -7.26 0.92 13.72
C LEU A 15 -5.77 1.10 13.45
N ILE A 16 -4.97 0.22 14.06
CA ILE A 16 -3.54 0.09 13.79
C ILE A 16 -3.48 -0.37 12.34
N VAL A 17 -3.30 0.58 11.42
CA VAL A 17 -2.86 0.28 10.07
C VAL A 17 -1.50 -0.38 10.27
N CYS A 18 -1.44 -1.70 10.15
CA CYS A 18 -0.15 -2.36 9.99
C CYS A 18 0.41 -1.81 8.69
N ASP A 19 1.49 -1.03 8.77
CA ASP A 19 2.29 -0.61 7.60
C ASP A 19 3.05 -1.83 7.04
N ALA A 20 2.32 -2.90 6.71
CA ALA A 20 2.89 -4.02 6.00
C ALA A 20 3.04 -3.61 4.53
N ALA A 21 4.23 -3.80 3.97
CA ALA A 21 4.47 -3.57 2.55
C ALA A 21 3.61 -4.49 1.67
N CYS A 22 3.15 -5.62 2.22
CA CYS A 22 2.30 -6.59 1.54
C CYS A 22 1.13 -7.05 2.41
N MET A 23 0.01 -7.35 1.77
CA MET A 23 -1.20 -7.92 2.34
C MET A 23 -1.58 -9.17 1.55
N HIS A 24 -1.96 -10.21 2.28
CA HIS A 24 -2.46 -11.46 1.72
C HIS A 24 -3.86 -11.72 2.28
N GLN A 25 -4.83 -11.87 1.40
CA GLN A 25 -6.19 -12.25 1.75
C GLN A 25 -6.48 -13.63 1.15
N LEU A 26 -6.71 -14.59 2.03
CA LEU A 26 -7.10 -15.94 1.64
C LEU A 26 -8.53 -15.95 1.10
N PRO A 27 -8.84 -16.84 0.15
CA PRO A 27 -10.21 -17.03 -0.30
C PRO A 27 -11.09 -17.43 0.89
N GLU A 28 -12.32 -16.90 0.91
CA GLU A 28 -13.32 -17.35 1.87
C GLU A 28 -13.55 -18.85 1.68
N ALA A 29 -13.47 -19.61 2.76
CA ALA A 29 -13.57 -21.06 2.74
C ALA A 29 -15.01 -21.53 2.52
N GLU A 30 -15.54 -21.35 1.31
CA GLU A 30 -16.72 -22.06 0.86
C GLU A 30 -16.30 -23.43 0.31
N PHE A 31 -16.24 -24.44 1.17
CA PHE A 31 -15.87 -25.83 0.85
C PHE A 31 -16.65 -26.48 -0.32
N LYS A 32 -17.68 -25.82 -0.86
CA LYS A 32 -18.56 -26.35 -1.91
C LYS A 32 -18.45 -25.65 -3.27
N LYS A 33 -17.67 -24.57 -3.41
CA LYS A 33 -17.55 -23.85 -4.68
C LYS A 33 -16.12 -23.41 -4.96
N PRO A 34 -15.63 -23.56 -6.20
CA PRO A 34 -14.37 -22.94 -6.59
C PRO A 34 -14.50 -21.41 -6.49
N PRO A 35 -13.41 -20.71 -6.15
CA PRO A 35 -13.39 -19.25 -6.12
C PRO A 35 -13.70 -18.73 -7.53
N GLN A 36 -14.49 -17.67 -7.62
CA GLN A 36 -14.81 -17.01 -8.90
C GLN A 36 -13.77 -15.95 -9.27
N GLY A 37 -12.97 -15.52 -8.31
CA GLY A 37 -12.03 -14.41 -8.41
C GLY A 37 -11.79 -13.80 -7.03
N CYS A 38 -11.14 -12.65 -7.01
CA CYS A 38 -10.80 -11.92 -5.79
C CYS A 38 -11.62 -10.62 -5.72
N HIS A 39 -12.27 -10.37 -4.59
CA HIS A 39 -12.91 -9.09 -4.33
C HIS A 39 -11.88 -8.10 -3.76
N HIS A 40 -11.64 -7.01 -4.46
CA HIS A 40 -10.73 -5.95 -4.04
C HIS A 40 -11.30 -4.58 -4.43
N GLU A 41 -11.29 -3.62 -3.50
CA GLU A 41 -11.82 -2.25 -3.70
C GLU A 41 -13.23 -2.20 -4.32
N GLY A 42 -14.09 -3.18 -3.97
CA GLY A 42 -15.46 -3.27 -4.47
C GLY A 42 -15.61 -3.84 -5.89
N LYS A 43 -14.53 -4.34 -6.50
CA LYS A 43 -14.53 -5.02 -7.80
C LYS A 43 -14.18 -6.50 -7.66
N LEU A 44 -14.80 -7.34 -8.48
CA LEU A 44 -14.36 -8.72 -8.69
C LEU A 44 -13.28 -8.76 -9.78
N HIS A 45 -12.10 -9.22 -9.41
CA HIS A 45 -10.96 -9.45 -10.28
C HIS A 45 -10.90 -10.93 -10.67
N PRO A 46 -10.79 -11.29 -11.97
CA PRO A 46 -10.68 -12.68 -12.40
C PRO A 46 -9.46 -13.39 -11.82
N LEU A 47 -9.55 -14.72 -11.71
CA LEU A 47 -8.41 -15.56 -11.37
C LEU A 47 -7.27 -15.39 -12.39
N GLY A 48 -6.03 -15.29 -11.89
CA GLY A 48 -4.83 -15.05 -12.70
C GLY A 48 -4.60 -13.59 -13.11
N GLU A 49 -5.50 -12.67 -12.76
CA GLU A 49 -5.31 -11.25 -13.07
C GLU A 49 -4.26 -10.61 -12.14
N SER A 50 -3.44 -9.73 -12.70
CA SER A 50 -2.59 -8.80 -11.96
C SER A 50 -2.90 -7.37 -12.37
N TRP A 51 -2.91 -6.45 -11.41
CA TRP A 51 -3.22 -5.05 -11.64
C TRP A 51 -2.49 -4.16 -10.65
N ARG A 52 -2.31 -2.89 -11.03
CA ARG A 52 -1.84 -1.83 -10.14
C ARG A 52 -2.99 -0.92 -9.73
N THR A 53 -3.14 -0.68 -8.43
CA THR A 53 -4.15 0.25 -7.92
C THR A 53 -3.69 1.70 -8.10
N LYS A 54 -4.64 2.65 -7.98
CA LYS A 54 -4.31 4.08 -7.98
C LYS A 54 -3.49 4.50 -6.76
N SER A 55 -3.58 3.74 -5.67
CA SER A 55 -2.81 3.89 -4.44
C SER A 55 -1.42 3.23 -4.52
N CYS A 56 -0.97 2.82 -5.73
CA CYS A 56 0.33 2.24 -5.98
C CYS A 56 0.55 0.90 -5.27
N TRP A 57 -0.45 0.03 -5.30
CA TRP A 57 -0.33 -1.37 -4.90
C TRP A 57 -0.33 -2.28 -6.12
N ASP A 58 0.66 -3.16 -6.19
CA ASP A 58 0.69 -4.28 -7.11
C ASP A 58 -0.08 -5.44 -6.52
N CYS A 59 -1.20 -5.75 -7.14
CA CYS A 59 -2.09 -6.81 -6.71
C CYS A 59 -2.13 -7.94 -7.74
N SER A 60 -2.34 -9.16 -7.23
CA SER A 60 -2.63 -10.34 -8.03
C SER A 60 -3.71 -11.19 -7.37
N CYS A 61 -4.61 -11.73 -8.19
CA CYS A 61 -5.53 -12.77 -7.79
C CYS A 61 -5.01 -14.10 -8.34
N ASP A 62 -4.60 -15.02 -7.47
CA ASP A 62 -4.07 -16.30 -7.92
C ASP A 62 -5.18 -17.26 -8.39
N MET A 63 -4.80 -18.43 -8.91
CA MET A 63 -5.76 -19.44 -9.38
C MET A 63 -6.57 -20.10 -8.26
N ARG A 64 -6.17 -19.91 -7.00
CA ARG A 64 -6.85 -20.39 -5.79
C ARG A 64 -7.74 -19.32 -5.17
N GLY A 65 -7.86 -18.15 -5.79
CA GLY A 65 -8.65 -17.02 -5.26
C GLY A 65 -7.98 -16.32 -4.07
N GLN A 66 -6.68 -16.52 -3.86
CA GLN A 66 -5.88 -15.73 -2.94
C GLN A 66 -5.56 -14.37 -3.59
N LEU A 67 -5.83 -13.31 -2.85
CA LEU A 67 -5.47 -11.95 -3.21
C LEU A 67 -4.16 -11.58 -2.50
N ASP A 68 -3.16 -11.21 -3.28
CA ASP A 68 -1.91 -10.66 -2.78
C ASP A 68 -1.78 -9.22 -3.28
N CYS A 69 -1.47 -8.27 -2.41
CA CYS A 69 -1.25 -6.88 -2.77
C CYS A 69 -0.01 -6.35 -2.05
N CYS A 70 0.94 -5.75 -2.77
CA CYS A 70 2.14 -5.13 -2.19
C CYS A 70 2.30 -3.69 -2.66
N GLN A 71 2.93 -2.84 -1.86
CA GLN A 71 3.34 -1.50 -2.29
C GLN A 71 4.28 -1.63 -3.50
N ALA A 72 4.01 -0.85 -4.55
CA ALA A 72 4.83 -0.83 -5.77
C ALA A 72 6.14 -0.03 -5.60
N PHE A 73 6.40 0.48 -4.39
CA PHE A 73 7.57 1.29 -4.05
C PHE A 73 8.16 0.84 -2.73
N GLY A 74 9.49 0.99 -2.60
CA GLY A 74 10.17 0.82 -1.32
C GLY A 74 10.15 2.10 -0.46
N THR A 75 10.57 1.96 0.78
CA THR A 75 10.89 3.08 1.66
C THR A 75 12.23 3.70 1.24
N PRO A 76 12.26 4.97 0.81
CA PRO A 76 13.48 5.59 0.37
C PRO A 76 14.32 6.09 1.56
N VAL A 77 15.64 6.02 1.45
CA VAL A 77 16.58 6.51 2.48
C VAL A 77 17.68 7.33 1.81
N THR A 78 17.97 8.50 2.36
CA THR A 78 19.11 9.34 1.94
C THR A 78 19.89 9.82 3.16
N LYS A 79 21.19 10.05 2.99
CA LYS A 79 22.04 10.72 3.98
C LYS A 79 22.10 12.25 3.77
N ASP A 80 21.66 12.73 2.60
CA ASP A 80 21.69 14.14 2.27
C ASP A 80 20.57 14.89 3.00
N LYS A 81 20.97 15.82 3.88
CA LYS A 81 20.04 16.62 4.69
C LYS A 81 19.46 17.80 3.91
N ASN A 82 20.07 18.17 2.78
CA ASN A 82 19.62 19.26 1.92
C ASN A 82 18.55 18.81 0.92
N CYS A 83 18.15 17.54 0.97
CA CYS A 83 17.18 16.94 0.07
C CYS A 83 16.01 16.34 0.83
N LYS A 84 14.88 16.22 0.13
CA LYS A 84 13.65 15.58 0.62
C LYS A 84 13.03 14.71 -0.45
N PHE A 85 12.31 13.68 -0.03
CA PHE A 85 11.57 12.83 -0.95
C PHE A 85 10.22 13.44 -1.31
N ARG A 86 9.92 13.44 -2.60
CA ARG A 86 8.59 13.72 -3.14
C ARG A 86 8.07 12.44 -3.80
N PHE A 87 6.86 12.04 -3.46
CA PHE A 87 6.22 10.90 -4.12
C PHE A 87 5.64 11.33 -5.47
N ASP A 88 5.96 10.58 -6.53
CA ASP A 88 5.30 10.68 -7.82
C ASP A 88 4.21 9.61 -7.93
N GLN A 89 2.96 10.04 -7.77
CA GLN A 89 1.80 9.13 -7.80
C GLN A 89 1.63 8.43 -9.16
N LYS A 90 2.07 9.04 -10.26
CA LYS A 90 1.89 8.47 -11.60
C LYS A 90 2.91 7.39 -11.88
N ALA A 91 4.16 7.63 -11.47
CA ALA A 91 5.23 6.66 -11.60
C ALA A 91 5.25 5.63 -10.45
N CYS A 92 4.53 5.90 -9.36
CA CYS A 92 4.56 5.12 -8.12
C CYS A 92 5.99 5.00 -7.56
N GLU A 93 6.71 6.12 -7.50
CA GLU A 93 8.11 6.16 -7.06
C GLU A 93 8.41 7.39 -6.21
N TYR A 94 9.46 7.32 -5.40
CA TYR A 94 10.00 8.49 -4.72
C TYR A 94 11.11 9.13 -5.54
N VAL A 95 11.01 10.44 -5.69
CA VAL A 95 12.04 11.28 -6.30
C VAL A 95 12.69 12.11 -5.21
N LEU A 96 14.02 12.06 -5.12
CA LEU A 96 14.77 12.92 -4.21
C LEU A 96 15.03 14.28 -4.86
N ILE A 97 14.57 15.35 -4.22
CA ILE A 97 14.66 16.74 -4.70
C ILE A 97 15.34 17.63 -3.66
N GLU A 98 15.90 18.76 -4.09
CA GLU A 98 16.48 19.75 -3.18
C GLU A 98 15.40 20.40 -2.29
N ASN A 99 15.81 20.80 -1.10
CA ASN A 99 14.92 21.52 -0.18
C ASN A 99 14.58 22.92 -0.70
N GLU A 100 15.58 23.62 -1.27
CA GLU A 100 15.46 25.00 -1.76
C GLU A 100 14.82 25.09 -3.15
N ASP A 101 15.12 24.13 -4.02
CA ASP A 101 14.66 24.10 -5.41
C ASP A 101 14.01 22.75 -5.76
N PRO A 102 12.67 22.63 -5.64
CA PRO A 102 11.95 21.39 -5.89
C PRO A 102 12.04 20.85 -7.32
N GLU A 103 12.52 21.64 -8.29
CA GLU A 103 12.74 21.18 -9.67
C GLU A 103 14.09 20.47 -9.84
N LYS A 104 15.04 20.70 -8.93
CA LYS A 104 16.34 20.03 -8.94
C LYS A 104 16.30 18.70 -8.22
N LYS A 105 16.81 17.66 -8.89
CA LYS A 105 16.96 16.31 -8.35
C LYS A 105 18.30 16.15 -7.64
N CYS A 106 18.28 15.51 -6.48
CA CYS A 106 19.49 15.03 -5.82
C CYS A 106 19.86 13.64 -6.37
N LYS A 107 21.12 13.23 -6.19
CA LYS A 107 21.68 12.05 -6.89
C LYS A 107 21.73 10.77 -6.05
N GLU A 108 21.73 10.88 -4.72
CA GLU A 108 22.04 9.73 -3.84
C GLU A 108 20.89 9.40 -2.88
N TYR A 109 20.24 8.28 -3.16
CA TYR A 109 19.34 7.60 -2.25
C TYR A 109 19.32 6.11 -2.55
N VAL A 110 18.85 5.32 -1.58
CA VAL A 110 18.61 3.89 -1.73
C VAL A 110 17.16 3.60 -1.41
N MET A 111 16.63 2.51 -1.97
CA MET A 111 15.30 2.00 -1.66
C MET A 111 15.44 0.79 -0.74
N VAL A 112 14.63 0.73 0.30
CA VAL A 112 14.51 -0.42 1.21
C VAL A 112 13.10 -0.96 1.08
N GLY A 113 12.95 -2.25 0.80
CA GLY A 113 11.65 -2.91 0.59
C GLY A 113 11.81 -4.41 0.64
#